data_AF-A0A357D6M4-F1
#
_entry.id   AF-A0A357D6M4-F1
#
_cell.length_a   1.000
_cell.length_b   1.000
_cell.length_c   1.000
_cell.angle_alpha   90.00
_cell.angle_beta   90.00
_cell.angle_gamma   90.00
#
_symmetry.space_group_name_H-M   'P 1'
#
loop_
_entity.id
_entity.type
_entity.pdbx_description
1 polymer ?
#
loop_
_entity_poly.entity_id
_entity_poly.type
_entity_poly.pdbx_seq_one_letter_code
_entity_poly.pdbx_strand_id
1 'polypeptide(L)' 'QIEPVIDQRIKLGDLNHGLQLIKEGKLKGRLVMDME' A
#
# COMPACT_ATOMS: atom_id res chain seq x y z
N GLN A 1 -9.19 -10.61 17.81
CA GLN A 1 -8.61 -9.45 17.09
C GLN A 1 -7.96 -10.01 15.83
N ILE A 2 -8.25 -9.50 14.64
CA ILE A 2 -7.63 -9.98 13.39
C ILE A 2 -6.55 -8.96 13.01
N GLU A 3 -5.32 -9.41 12.84
CA GLU A 3 -4.23 -8.53 12.42
C GLU A 3 -4.36 -8.17 10.93
N PRO A 4 -4.14 -6.90 10.55
CA PRO A 4 -4.19 -6.51 9.15
C PRO A 4 -2.99 -7.08 8.39
N VAL A 5 -3.26 -7.72 7.25
CA VAL A 5 -2.20 -8.13 6.31
C VAL A 5 -1.71 -6.89 5.56
N ILE A 6 -0.43 -6.59 5.72
CA ILE A 6 0.27 -5.53 4.96
C ILE A 6 0.83 -6.19 3.71
N ASP A 7 0.46 -5.67 2.55
CA ASP A 7 0.93 -6.18 1.27
C ASP A 7 2.22 -5.46 0.84
N GLN A 8 2.21 -4.12 0.94
CA GLN A 8 3.34 -3.30 0.52
C GLN A 8 3.49 -2.05 1.39
N ARG A 9 4.74 -1.64 1.63
CA ARG A 9 5.11 -0.36 2.20
C ARG A 9 5.70 0.54 1.13
N ILE A 10 5.29 1.80 1.08
CA ILE A 10 5.75 2.78 0.09
C ILE A 10 6.19 4.07 0.78
N LYS A 11 7.11 4.81 0.15
CA LYS A 11 7.46 6.17 0.57
C LYS A 11 6.56 7.19 -0.12
N LEU A 12 6.57 8.44 0.34
CA LEU A 12 5.78 9.52 -0.26
C LEU A 12 6.08 9.70 -1.77
N GLY A 13 7.34 9.55 -2.19
CA GLY A 13 7.75 9.64 -3.59
C GLY A 13 7.07 8.60 -4.50
N ASP A 14 6.65 7.47 -3.93
CA ASP A 14 6.02 6.36 -4.65
C ASP A 14 4.48 6.39 -4.54
N LEU A 15 3.89 7.47 -3.99
CA LEU A 15 2.44 7.57 -3.77
C LEU A 15 1.65 7.31 -5.05
N ASN A 16 2.05 7.89 -6.18
CA ASN A 16 1.37 7.68 -7.45
C ASN A 16 1.40 6.22 -7.90
N HIS A 17 2.51 5.51 -7.67
CA HIS A 17 2.61 4.09 -7.96
C HIS A 17 1.67 3.27 -7.07
N GLY A 18 1.66 3.56 -5.76
CA GLY A 18 0.75 2.91 -4.82
C GLY A 18 -0.73 3.10 -5.17
N LEU A 19 -1.12 4.31 -5.58
CA LEU A 19 -2.49 4.60 -6.03
C LEU A 19 -2.86 3.85 -7.31
N GLN A 20 -1.91 3.64 -8.24
CA GLN A 20 -2.14 2.80 -9.41
C GLN A 20 -2.39 1.34 -9.04
N LEU A 21 -1.63 0.77 -8.09
CA LEU A 21 -1.85 -0.60 -7.63
C LEU A 21 -3.23 -0.80 -6.98
N ILE A 22 -3.69 0.20 -6.22
CA ILE A 22 -5.06 0.22 -5.68
C ILE A 22 -6.08 0.23 -6.82
N LYS A 23 -5.92 1.15 -7.78
CA LYS A 23 -6.84 1.29 -8.92
C LYS A 23 -6.95 0.01 -9.75
N GLU A 24 -5.83 -0.68 -9.96
CA GLU A 24 -5.77 -1.92 -10.73
C GLU A 24 -6.21 -3.16 -9.93
N GLY A 25 -6.54 -3.01 -8.64
CA GLY A 25 -6.95 -4.13 -7.78
C GLY A 25 -5.85 -5.16 -7.54
N LYS A 26 -4.58 -4.74 -7.63
CA LYS A 26 -3.42 -5.64 -7.54
C LYS A 26 -2.98 -5.94 -6.10
N LEU A 27 -3.54 -5.24 -5.13
CA LEU A 27 -3.20 -5.41 -3.72
C LEU A 27 -4.03 -6.53 -3.08
N LYS A 28 -3.35 -7.44 -2.38
CA LYS A 28 -3.95 -8.52 -1.57
C LYS A 28 -4.15 -8.14 -0.11
N GLY A 29 -3.67 -6.97 0.29
CA GLY A 29 -3.74 -6.45 1.64
C GLY A 29 -3.65 -4.92 1.66
N ARG A 30 -3.21 -4.36 2.78
CA ARG A 30 -3.09 -2.90 2.92
C ARG A 30 -1.80 -2.39 2.31
N LEU A 31 -1.91 -1.33 1.53
CA LEU A 31 -0.79 -0.45 1.21
C LEU A 31 -0.56 0.48 2.41
N VAL A 32 0.66 0.53 2.92
CA VAL A 32 1.04 1.38 4.05
C VAL A 32 2.07 2.40 3.56
N MET A 33 1.87 3.66 3.94
CA MET A 33 2.85 4.71 3.67
C MET A 33 3.82 4.82 4.84
N ASP A 34 5.10 4.78 4.53
CA ASP A 34 6.18 5.11 5.43
C ASP A 34 6.40 6.62 5.39
N MET A 35 6.29 7.27 6.54
CA MET A 35 6.43 8.72 6.69
C MET A 35 7.75 9.13 7.35
N GLU A 36 8.67 8.18 7.53
CA GLU A 36 10.07 8.45 7.93
C GLU A 36 10.90 9.12 6.83
#